data_AF-A0A8S0ZA01-F1
#
_entry.id   AF-A0A8S0ZA01-F1
#
_cell.length_a   1.000
_cell.length_b   1.000
_cell.length_c   1.000
_cell.angle_alpha   90.00
_cell.angle_beta   90.00
_cell.angle_gamma   90.00
#
_symmetry.space_group_name_H-M   'P 1'
#
loop_
_entity.id
_entity.type
_entity.pdbx_description
1 polymer ?
#
loop_
_entity_poly.entity_id
_entity_poly.type
_entity_poly.pdbx_seq_one_letter_code
_entity_poly.pdbx_strand_id
1 'polypeptide(L)'
;MDHKCTFGTRPAIDIHMLNEIIFREVKHFRNYKIYRPNFGAIPVSTKFYARHDQIQDESPEQTQQVESYGQRVAQSRAQGPKNMYASPATEAMVYGWYDTPLVPFNRNDKRFYFPKRESSHTKVEIIILMSNPPGAKPKAPPPPAPKEKKGKSK
;
A
#
# COMPACT_ATOMS: atom_id res chain seq x y z
N MET A 1 3.08 -17.43 37.53
CA MET A 1 4.04 -16.90 36.54
C MET A 1 3.36 -17.00 35.20
N ASP A 2 2.74 -15.92 34.75
CA ASP A 2 1.94 -15.92 33.52
C ASP A 2 2.88 -15.97 32.31
N HIS A 3 2.97 -17.14 31.68
CA HIS A 3 3.76 -17.33 30.46
C HIS A 3 3.04 -16.67 29.28
N LYS A 4 3.31 -15.38 29.06
CA LYS A 4 2.81 -14.67 27.88
C LYS A 4 3.49 -15.22 26.63
N CYS A 5 2.68 -15.43 25.60
CA CYS A 5 3.13 -15.86 24.28
C CYS A 5 3.83 -14.68 23.59
N THR A 6 5.16 -14.68 23.51
CA THR A 6 5.94 -13.68 22.75
C THR A 6 6.39 -14.25 21.41
N PHE A 7 6.85 -13.37 20.51
CA PHE A 7 7.39 -13.81 19.21
C PHE A 7 8.57 -14.76 19.43
N GLY A 8 8.41 -16.03 19.07
CA GLY A 8 9.45 -17.06 19.19
C GLY A 8 9.47 -17.85 20.52
N THR A 9 8.79 -17.40 21.57
CA THR A 9 8.74 -18.13 22.86
C THR A 9 7.47 -18.96 22.92
N ARG A 10 7.61 -20.29 22.92
CA ARG A 10 6.46 -21.19 23.05
C ARG A 10 5.86 -21.09 24.46
N PRO A 11 4.54 -20.96 24.61
CA PRO A 11 3.92 -21.19 25.91
C PRO A 11 4.18 -22.63 26.34
N ALA A 12 4.19 -22.87 27.65
CA ALA A 12 4.31 -24.21 28.20
C ALA A 12 3.23 -25.13 27.59
N ILE A 13 3.63 -26.33 27.16
CA ILE A 13 2.73 -27.23 26.47
C ILE A 13 1.78 -27.87 27.50
N ASP A 14 0.52 -27.46 27.46
CA ASP A 14 -0.56 -28.05 28.25
C ASP A 14 -1.08 -29.35 27.60
N ILE A 15 -1.71 -30.22 28.40
CA ILE A 15 -2.34 -31.48 28.01
C ILE A 15 -3.33 -31.26 26.85
N HIS A 16 -4.11 -30.18 26.89
CA HIS A 16 -5.04 -29.86 25.81
C HIS A 16 -4.32 -29.59 24.47
N MET A 17 -3.16 -28.92 24.50
CA MET A 17 -2.36 -28.72 23.29
C MET A 17 -1.74 -30.02 22.78
N LEU A 18 -1.31 -30.92 23.67
CA LEU A 18 -0.81 -32.24 23.27
C LEU A 18 -1.88 -33.05 22.54
N ASN A 19 -3.10 -33.07 23.06
CA ASN A 19 -4.21 -33.77 22.45
C ASN A 19 -4.53 -33.23 21.05
N GLU A 20 -4.51 -31.91 20.86
CA GLU A 20 -4.68 -31.28 19.55
C GLU A 20 -3.54 -31.60 18.58
N ILE A 21 -2.28 -31.60 19.05
CA ILE A 21 -1.12 -32.01 18.23
C ILE A 21 -1.31 -33.45 17.74
N ILE A 22 -1.60 -34.38 18.66
CA ILE A 22 -1.82 -35.80 18.36
C ILE A 22 -2.98 -35.95 17.37
N PHE A 23 -4.11 -35.28 17.61
CA PHE A 23 -5.27 -35.33 16.73
C PHE A 23 -4.97 -34.86 15.30
N ARG A 24 -4.16 -33.80 15.16
CA ARG A 24 -3.69 -33.30 13.86
C ARG A 24 -2.77 -34.30 13.16
N GLU A 25 -1.89 -34.98 13.89
CA GLU A 25 -1.01 -36.02 13.33
C GLU A 25 -1.80 -37.22 12.83
N VAL A 26 -2.80 -37.67 13.60
CA VAL A 26 -3.72 -38.74 13.20
C VAL A 26 -4.46 -38.38 11.92
N LYS A 27 -4.81 -37.10 11.74
CA LYS A 27 -5.43 -36.58 10.52
C LYS A 27 -4.43 -36.25 9.39
N HIS A 28 -3.17 -36.63 9.54
CA HIS A 28 -2.09 -36.38 8.59
C HIS A 28 -1.81 -34.90 8.28
N PHE A 29 -2.17 -33.99 9.20
CA PHE A 29 -1.76 -32.59 9.10
C PHE A 29 -0.30 -32.43 9.56
N ARG A 30 0.44 -31.53 8.89
CA ARG A 30 1.83 -31.25 9.24
C ARG A 30 1.91 -30.27 10.42
N ASN A 31 2.42 -30.73 11.56
CA ASN A 31 2.64 -29.89 12.75
C ASN A 31 4.00 -29.19 12.69
N TYR A 32 3.99 -27.85 12.69
CA TYR A 32 5.21 -27.05 12.68
C TYR A 32 5.70 -26.78 14.11
N LYS A 33 6.96 -27.15 14.39
CA LYS A 33 7.61 -26.88 15.68
C LYS A 33 8.09 -25.44 15.83
N ILE A 34 8.29 -24.74 14.71
CA ILE A 34 8.77 -23.36 14.66
C ILE A 34 7.64 -22.51 14.08
N TYR A 35 7.38 -21.35 14.67
CA TYR A 35 6.43 -20.40 14.12
C TYR A 35 6.85 -20.02 12.70
N ARG A 36 6.03 -20.39 11.72
CA ARG A 36 6.17 -19.96 10.35
C ARG A 36 5.08 -18.94 10.09
N PRO A 37 5.42 -17.65 9.92
CA PRO A 37 4.41 -16.68 9.61
C PRO A 37 3.77 -16.99 8.26
N ASN A 38 2.44 -16.95 8.22
CA ASN A 38 1.68 -17.07 6.99
C ASN A 38 1.34 -15.67 6.47
N PHE A 39 2.18 -15.15 5.58
CA PHE A 39 2.05 -13.81 5.01
C PHE A 39 0.80 -13.62 4.14
N GLY A 40 0.18 -14.71 3.68
CA GLY A 40 -1.05 -14.70 2.88
C GLY A 40 -2.33 -14.92 3.68
N ALA A 41 -2.24 -15.18 4.99
CA ALA A 41 -3.43 -15.36 5.82
C ALA A 41 -4.13 -14.02 6.09
N ILE A 42 -5.47 -14.02 5.97
CA ILE A 42 -6.30 -12.92 6.45
C ILE A 42 -6.20 -12.91 7.98
N PRO A 43 -5.84 -11.78 8.62
CA PRO A 43 -5.75 -11.73 10.07
C PRO A 43 -7.12 -12.06 10.69
N VAL A 44 -7.11 -12.93 11.71
CA VAL A 44 -8.32 -13.42 12.41
C VAL A 44 -9.09 -12.28 13.09
N SER A 45 -8.42 -11.17 13.38
CA SER A 45 -8.99 -9.97 13.98
C SER A 45 -8.85 -8.79 13.00
N THR A 46 -9.99 -8.25 12.56
CA THR A 46 -10.07 -6.97 11.82
C THR A 46 -9.90 -5.75 12.73
N LYS A 47 -9.81 -5.94 14.05
CA LYS A 47 -9.76 -4.86 15.03
C LYS A 47 -8.31 -4.56 15.37
N PHE A 48 -7.79 -3.48 14.78
CA PHE A 48 -6.45 -2.92 14.95
C PHE A 48 -6.00 -2.61 16.41
N TYR A 49 -6.82 -2.91 17.43
CA TYR A 49 -6.60 -2.53 18.83
C TYR A 49 -7.07 -3.59 19.84
N ALA A 50 -7.07 -4.88 19.51
CA ALA A 50 -7.36 -5.88 20.53
C ALA A 50 -6.31 -5.78 21.66
N ARG A 51 -6.76 -5.72 22.91
CA ARG A 51 -5.87 -5.62 24.10
C ARG A 51 -4.84 -6.76 24.18
N HIS A 52 -5.12 -7.88 23.51
CA HIS A 52 -4.23 -9.04 23.41
C HIS A 52 -3.17 -8.94 22.29
N ASP A 53 -3.32 -8.00 21.34
CA ASP A 53 -2.34 -7.73 20.27
C ASP A 53 -1.26 -6.72 20.71
N GLN A 54 -1.47 -6.03 21.84
CA GLN A 54 -0.44 -5.19 22.48
C GLN A 54 0.58 -6.08 23.20
N ILE A 55 1.44 -6.75 22.42
CA ILE A 55 2.65 -7.37 22.96
C ILE A 55 3.49 -6.22 23.54
N GLN A 56 3.66 -6.20 24.85
CA GLN A 56 4.62 -5.30 25.49
C GLN A 56 6.01 -5.80 25.09
N ASP A 57 6.86 -4.92 24.57
CA ASP A 57 8.24 -5.24 24.18
C ASP A 57 9.06 -5.58 25.44
N GLU A 58 9.07 -6.85 25.84
CA GLU A 58 9.73 -7.30 27.06
C GLU A 58 11.26 -7.43 26.88
N SER A 59 11.77 -7.54 25.64
CA SER A 59 13.22 -7.57 25.34
C SER A 59 13.60 -6.93 23.99
N PRO A 60 14.80 -6.32 23.87
CA PRO A 60 15.26 -5.68 22.63
C PRO A 60 15.40 -6.66 21.46
N GLU A 61 15.69 -7.93 21.73
CA GLU A 61 15.78 -8.98 20.72
C GLU A 61 14.41 -9.30 20.10
N GLN A 62 13.35 -9.30 20.91
CA GLN A 62 11.98 -9.55 20.42
C GLN A 62 11.51 -8.40 19.53
N THR A 63 11.82 -7.15 19.89
CA THR A 63 11.49 -5.98 19.07
C THR A 63 12.17 -6.04 17.69
N GLN A 64 13.46 -6.42 17.64
CA GLN A 64 14.16 -6.62 16.37
C GLN A 64 13.55 -7.76 15.54
N GLN A 65 13.11 -8.84 16.17
CA GLN A 65 12.44 -9.95 15.47
C GLN A 65 11.09 -9.50 14.88
N VAL A 66 10.30 -8.73 15.63
CA VAL A 66 9.02 -8.16 15.16
C VAL A 66 9.25 -7.16 14.02
N GLU A 67 10.25 -6.30 14.13
CA GLU A 67 10.60 -5.34 13.07
C GLU A 67 11.04 -6.06 11.79
N SER A 68 11.97 -7.01 11.91
CA SER A 68 12.43 -7.83 10.77
C SER A 68 11.29 -8.64 10.14
N TYR A 69 10.32 -9.05 10.95
CA TYR A 69 9.12 -9.70 10.46
C TYR A 69 8.25 -8.73 9.66
N GLY A 70 7.96 -7.54 10.21
CA GLY A 70 7.19 -6.49 9.53
C GLY A 70 7.82 -6.09 8.19
N GLN A 71 9.14 -5.94 8.14
CA GLN A 71 9.87 -5.66 6.90
C GLN A 71 9.69 -6.78 5.86
N ARG A 72 9.75 -8.05 6.26
CA ARG A 72 9.51 -9.19 5.36
C ARG A 72 8.07 -9.25 4.86
N VAL A 73 7.08 -8.96 5.72
CA VAL A 73 5.66 -8.85 5.30
C VAL A 73 5.53 -7.76 4.24
N ALA A 74 6.10 -6.58 4.50
CA ALA A 74 6.01 -5.45 3.58
C ALA A 74 6.67 -5.75 2.23
N GLN A 75 7.87 -6.34 2.24
CA GLN A 75 8.56 -6.77 1.02
C GLN A 75 7.75 -7.81 0.25
N SER A 76 7.21 -8.83 0.91
CA SER A 76 6.38 -9.86 0.27
C SER A 76 5.11 -9.27 -0.34
N ARG A 77 4.47 -8.29 0.30
CA ARG A 77 3.29 -7.58 -0.26
C ARG A 77 3.64 -6.65 -1.42
N ALA A 78 4.84 -6.09 -1.43
CA ALA A 78 5.32 -5.23 -2.51
C ALA A 78 5.79 -6.02 -3.74
N GLN A 79 6.02 -7.33 -3.61
CA GLN A 79 6.39 -8.18 -4.75
C GLN A 79 5.24 -8.27 -5.75
N GLY A 80 5.50 -7.79 -6.96
CA GLY A 80 4.59 -7.93 -8.08
C GLY A 80 4.59 -9.34 -8.67
N PRO A 81 3.64 -9.64 -9.58
CA PRO A 81 3.51 -10.96 -10.20
C PRO A 81 4.78 -11.53 -10.83
N LYS A 82 5.59 -10.71 -11.52
CA LYS A 82 6.84 -11.12 -12.17
C LYS A 82 7.90 -11.65 -11.19
N ASN A 83 7.85 -11.23 -9.93
CA ASN A 83 8.77 -11.71 -8.90
C ASN A 83 8.31 -13.04 -8.29
N MET A 84 7.01 -13.31 -8.33
CA MET A 84 6.37 -14.47 -7.69
C MET A 84 6.32 -15.69 -8.60
N TYR A 85 6.19 -15.47 -9.91
CA TYR A 85 6.03 -16.54 -10.90
C TYR A 85 7.05 -16.37 -12.04
N ALA A 86 7.60 -17.49 -12.53
CA ALA A 86 8.50 -17.48 -13.69
C ALA A 86 7.77 -17.17 -15.02
N SER A 87 6.47 -17.47 -15.08
CA SER A 87 5.60 -17.31 -16.25
C SER A 87 4.21 -16.83 -15.81
N PRO A 88 3.41 -16.20 -16.70
CA PRO A 88 2.09 -15.71 -16.33
C PRO A 88 1.19 -16.89 -15.95
N ALA A 89 0.61 -16.83 -14.74
CA ALA A 89 -0.23 -17.91 -14.22
C ALA A 89 -1.66 -17.89 -14.81
N THR A 90 -2.11 -16.76 -15.34
CA THR A 90 -3.46 -16.57 -15.91
C THR A 90 -3.40 -15.73 -17.19
N GLU A 91 -4.41 -15.86 -18.05
CA GLU A 91 -4.50 -15.10 -19.32
C GLU A 91 -4.50 -13.59 -19.11
N ALA A 92 -5.17 -13.09 -18.06
CA ALA A 92 -5.20 -11.67 -17.74
C ALA A 92 -3.80 -11.10 -17.45
N MET A 93 -2.90 -11.92 -16.89
CA MET A 93 -1.52 -11.51 -16.61
C MET A 93 -0.67 -11.42 -17.87
N VAL A 94 -1.02 -12.16 -18.94
CA VAL A 94 -0.24 -12.21 -20.19
C VAL A 94 -0.09 -10.82 -20.81
N TYR A 95 -1.15 -10.00 -20.77
CA TYR A 95 -1.15 -8.67 -21.37
C TYR A 95 -0.07 -7.74 -20.78
N GLY A 96 0.23 -7.87 -19.49
CA GLY A 96 1.26 -7.08 -18.80
C GLY A 96 2.58 -7.80 -18.56
N TRP A 97 2.68 -9.08 -18.97
CA TRP A 97 3.86 -9.89 -18.68
C TRP A 97 5.04 -9.53 -19.59
N TYR A 98 4.77 -9.27 -20.86
CA TYR A 98 5.77 -8.88 -21.86
C TYR A 98 5.75 -7.35 -22.01
N ASP A 99 6.59 -6.68 -21.24
CA ASP A 99 6.74 -5.22 -21.23
C ASP A 99 7.73 -4.72 -22.29
N THR A 100 8.61 -5.58 -22.76
CA THR A 100 9.54 -5.29 -23.85
C THR A 100 8.79 -5.35 -25.18
N PRO A 101 8.61 -4.21 -25.88
CA PRO A 101 7.95 -4.23 -27.18
C PRO A 101 8.83 -4.94 -28.20
N LEU A 102 8.20 -5.58 -29.20
CA LEU A 102 8.92 -6.23 -30.29
C LEU A 102 9.85 -5.26 -31.04
N VAL A 103 9.43 -4.00 -31.16
CA VAL A 103 10.23 -2.90 -31.70
C VAL A 103 10.55 -1.93 -30.56
N PRO A 104 11.83 -1.64 -30.29
CA PRO A 104 12.21 -0.73 -29.19
C PRO A 104 11.61 0.65 -29.42
N PHE A 105 11.01 1.22 -28.37
CA PHE A 105 10.36 2.52 -28.45
C PHE A 105 11.40 3.65 -28.55
N ASN A 106 11.59 4.19 -29.75
CA ASN A 106 12.48 5.31 -30.00
C ASN A 106 11.68 6.58 -30.33
N ARG A 107 11.76 7.59 -29.45
CA ARG A 107 11.08 8.89 -29.63
C ARG A 107 11.65 9.73 -30.79
N ASN A 108 12.85 9.40 -31.27
CA ASN A 108 13.45 10.06 -32.42
C ASN A 108 13.05 9.38 -33.74
N ASP A 109 12.43 8.19 -33.68
CA ASP A 109 12.00 7.48 -34.88
C ASP A 109 10.67 8.04 -35.40
N LYS A 110 10.77 8.83 -36.48
CA LYS A 110 9.62 9.41 -37.17
C LYS A 110 8.70 8.38 -37.82
N ARG A 111 9.09 7.09 -37.94
CA ARG A 111 8.24 6.04 -38.51
C ARG A 111 7.19 5.54 -37.52
N PHE A 112 7.51 5.55 -36.24
CA PHE A 112 6.67 4.95 -35.18
C PHE A 112 6.21 5.95 -34.12
N TYR A 113 6.86 7.12 -34.00
CA TYR A 113 6.54 8.13 -32.99
C TYR A 113 5.87 9.38 -33.58
N PHE A 114 4.53 9.41 -33.50
CA PHE A 114 3.70 10.55 -33.94
C PHE A 114 2.90 11.14 -32.77
N PRO A 115 3.55 11.85 -31.83
CA PRO A 115 2.81 12.51 -30.76
C PRO A 115 1.92 13.60 -31.35
N LYS A 116 0.66 13.65 -30.90
CA LYS A 116 -0.21 14.79 -31.22
C LYS A 116 0.43 16.06 -30.66
N ARG A 117 0.67 17.04 -31.53
CA ARG A 117 1.16 18.36 -31.14
C ARG A 117 -0.04 19.25 -30.89
N GLU A 118 -0.12 19.79 -29.68
CA GLU A 118 -1.08 20.82 -29.31
C GLU A 118 -0.75 22.13 -30.04
N SER A 119 -1.79 22.78 -30.58
CA SER A 119 -1.66 24.12 -31.16
C SER A 119 -1.67 25.19 -30.05
N SER A 120 -1.16 26.38 -30.34
CA SER A 120 -1.27 27.53 -29.43
C SER A 120 -2.73 27.84 -29.07
N HIS A 121 -3.64 27.71 -30.04
CA HIS A 121 -5.07 27.91 -29.85
C HIS A 121 -5.64 26.92 -28.83
N THR A 122 -5.33 25.63 -28.99
CA THR A 122 -5.77 24.57 -28.07
C THR A 122 -5.23 24.79 -26.65
N LYS A 123 -3.97 25.22 -26.51
CA LYS A 123 -3.39 25.58 -25.20
C LYS A 123 -4.16 26.70 -24.52
N VAL A 124 -4.41 27.79 -25.25
CA VAL A 124 -5.11 28.97 -24.74
C VAL A 124 -6.55 28.59 -24.37
N GLU A 125 -7.23 27.82 -25.21
CA GLU A 125 -8.57 27.33 -24.94
C GLU A 125 -8.65 26.48 -23.66
N ILE A 126 -7.71 25.54 -23.47
CA ILE A 126 -7.63 24.75 -22.23
C ILE A 126 -7.44 25.66 -21.01
N ILE A 127 -6.56 26.66 -21.09
CA ILE A 127 -6.34 27.61 -19.99
C ILE A 127 -7.61 28.42 -19.69
N ILE A 128 -8.33 28.87 -20.72
CA ILE A 128 -9.60 29.60 -20.56
C ILE A 128 -10.64 28.72 -19.86
N LEU A 129 -10.81 27.47 -20.31
CA LEU A 129 -11.74 26.52 -19.71
C LEU A 129 -11.39 26.19 -18.25
N MET A 130 -10.11 26.01 -17.94
CA MET A 130 -9.64 25.75 -16.58
C MET A 130 -9.78 26.97 -15.67
N SER A 131 -9.64 28.18 -16.21
CA SER A 131 -9.76 29.43 -15.46
C SER A 131 -11.22 29.85 -15.23
N ASN A 132 -12.13 29.45 -16.14
CA ASN A 132 -13.56 29.73 -16.05
C ASN A 132 -14.39 28.46 -16.30
N PRO A 133 -14.46 27.55 -15.32
CA PRO A 133 -15.19 26.31 -15.49
C PRO A 133 -16.69 26.61 -15.67
N PRO A 134 -17.37 25.92 -16.59
CA PRO A 134 -18.79 26.12 -16.84
C PRO A 134 -19.59 25.86 -15.55
N GLY A 135 -20.25 26.90 -15.03
CA GLY A 135 -21.00 26.86 -13.78
C GLY A 135 -20.39 27.66 -12.61
N ALA A 136 -19.19 28.21 -12.76
CA ALA A 136 -18.65 29.17 -11.78
C ALA A 136 -19.42 30.49 -11.85
N LYS A 137 -20.09 30.86 -10.74
CA LYS A 137 -20.67 32.20 -10.60
C LYS A 137 -19.54 33.24 -10.61
N PRO A 138 -19.69 34.38 -11.29
CA PRO A 138 -18.67 35.43 -11.28
C PRO A 138 -18.40 35.86 -9.84
N LYS A 139 -17.12 35.82 -9.43
CA LYS A 139 -16.70 36.36 -8.13
C LYS A 139 -17.03 37.85 -8.11
N ALA A 140 -17.77 38.30 -7.10
CA ALA A 140 -18.14 39.71 -6.95
C ALA A 140 -16.87 40.58 -6.96
N PRO A 141 -16.89 41.75 -7.61
CA PRO A 141 -15.75 42.65 -7.62
C PRO A 141 -15.37 43.04 -6.18
N PRO A 142 -14.06 43.17 -5.88
CA PRO A 142 -13.63 43.59 -4.55
C PRO A 142 -14.23 44.98 -4.23
N PRO A 143 -14.67 45.20 -2.97
CA PRO A 143 -15.26 46.48 -2.59
C PRO A 143 -14.25 47.61 -2.80
N PRO A 144 -14.72 48.80 -3.26
CA PRO A 144 -13.85 49.94 -3.47
C PRO A 144 -13.19 50.35 -2.15
N ALA A 145 -11.88 50.62 -2.21
CA ALA A 145 -11.08 50.99 -1.04
C ALA A 145 -11.70 52.19 -0.29
N PRO A 146 -11.73 52.17 1.06
CA PRO A 146 -12.34 53.23 1.85
C PRO A 146 -11.59 54.55 1.61
N LYS A 147 -12.33 55.60 1.25
CA LYS A 147 -11.80 56.95 1.06
C LYS A 147 -11.30 57.49 2.40
N GLU A 148 -10.02 57.86 2.48
CA GLU A 148 -9.42 58.52 3.64
C GLU A 148 -10.19 59.81 3.97
N LYS A 149 -10.80 59.85 5.17
CA LYS A 149 -11.36 61.07 5.73
C LYS A 149 -10.22 61.98 6.15
N LYS A 150 -9.93 63.01 5.35
CA LYS A 150 -9.05 64.12 5.76
C LYS A 150 -9.63 64.75 7.04
N GLY A 151 -8.92 64.60 8.16
CA GLY A 151 -9.27 65.20 9.44
C GLY A 151 -9.24 66.73 9.36
N LYS A 152 -10.31 67.37 9.84
CA LYS A 152 -10.31 68.80 10.19
C LYS A 152 -9.55 68.96 11.50
N SER A 153 -8.36 69.56 11.47
CA SER A 153 -7.72 70.10 12.67
C SER A 153 -8.48 71.36 13.09
N LYS A 154 -8.82 71.45 14.38
CA LYS A 154 -9.07 72.72 15.06
C LYS A 154 -7.73 73.40 15.34
#